data_AF-A0A4V6HRK9-F1
#
_entry.id   AF-A0A4V6HRK9-F1
#
_cell.length_a   1.000
_cell.length_b   1.000
_cell.length_c   1.000
_cell.angle_alpha   90.00
_cell.angle_beta   90.00
_cell.angle_gamma   90.00
#
_symmetry.space_group_name_H-M   'P 1'
#
loop_
_entity.id
_entity.type
_entity.pdbx_description
1 polymer ?
#
loop_
_entity_poly.entity_id
_entity_poly.type
_entity_poly.pdbx_seq_one_letter_code
_entity_poly.pdbx_strand_id
1 'polypeptide(L)'
;MSTFESTKKQTYTRLSWDEWYALAKEFYFLEHHLKIPVNYKTREGFLLGRWIERQRSAYHQKGVYKIDARKIYLLNQIGMMWTLGVRRTWETGYKYCEAYYLEFGNIDIPKNLIYKQMPLGEWLLYQRKCYRLNKISKWKCEKLENLGIKWQIRYRRHEREK
;
A
#
# COMPACT_ATOMS: atom_id res chain seq x y z
N MET A 1 36.78 35.79 25.73
CA MET A 1 35.90 34.61 25.85
C MET A 1 35.29 34.31 24.49
N SER A 2 35.90 33.42 23.72
CA SER A 2 35.43 33.04 22.37
C SER A 2 35.14 31.55 22.39
N THR A 3 33.86 31.19 22.43
CA THR A 3 33.38 29.81 22.30
C THR A 3 33.13 29.56 20.81
N PHE A 4 34.09 28.90 20.16
CA PHE A 4 33.86 28.28 18.86
C PHE A 4 32.99 27.04 19.05
N GLU A 5 31.71 27.18 18.73
CA GLU A 5 30.75 26.08 18.71
C GLU A 5 31.07 25.17 17.52
N SER A 6 31.62 24.00 17.82
CA SER A 6 32.00 22.99 16.83
C SER A 6 30.75 22.46 16.13
N THR A 7 30.55 22.86 14.89
CA THR A 7 29.53 22.30 14.00
C THR A 7 29.89 20.84 13.70
N LYS A 8 29.27 19.90 14.42
CA LYS A 8 29.38 18.47 14.11
C LYS A 8 28.94 18.24 12.65
N LYS A 9 29.92 18.01 11.76
CA LYS A 9 29.66 17.56 10.39
C LYS A 9 28.90 16.24 10.46
N GLN A 10 27.64 16.27 10.05
CA GLN A 10 26.80 15.08 10.00
C GLN A 10 27.42 14.07 9.03
N THR A 11 28.03 13.03 9.57
CA THR A 11 28.61 11.94 8.78
C THR A 11 27.44 11.12 8.25
N TYR A 12 27.16 11.21 6.94
CA TYR A 12 26.12 10.40 6.31
C TYR A 12 26.64 8.97 6.16
N THR A 13 26.48 8.15 7.21
CA THR A 13 26.77 6.72 7.13
C THR A 13 25.91 6.10 6.05
N ARG A 14 26.55 5.64 4.97
CA ARG A 14 25.87 5.04 3.83
C ARG A 14 25.58 3.57 4.15
N LEU A 15 24.36 3.30 4.58
CA LEU A 15 23.92 1.93 4.85
C LEU A 15 23.85 1.10 3.55
N SER A 16 24.28 -0.15 3.67
CA SER A 16 24.05 -1.23 2.73
C SER A 16 22.55 -1.58 2.63
N TRP A 17 22.17 -2.35 1.61
CA TRP A 17 20.77 -2.75 1.45
C TRP A 17 20.29 -3.63 2.61
N ASP A 18 21.13 -4.55 3.10
CA ASP A 18 20.77 -5.47 4.19
C ASP A 18 20.59 -4.71 5.53
N GLU A 19 21.37 -3.66 5.79
CA GLU A 19 21.18 -2.78 6.96
C GLU A 19 19.87 -1.99 6.87
N TRP A 20 19.55 -1.44 5.69
CA TRP A 20 18.25 -0.80 5.49
C TRP A 20 17.08 -1.78 5.66
N TYR A 21 17.24 -3.01 5.19
CA TYR A 21 16.25 -4.06 5.37
C TYR A 21 16.06 -4.40 6.86
N ALA A 22 17.13 -4.43 7.66
CA ALA A 22 17.03 -4.60 9.11
C ALA A 22 16.18 -3.51 9.77
N LEU A 23 16.39 -2.24 9.39
CA LEU A 23 15.56 -1.12 9.87
C LEU A 23 14.09 -1.26 9.45
N ALA A 24 13.83 -1.70 8.22
CA ALA A 24 12.46 -1.96 7.75
C ALA A 24 11.80 -3.11 8.51
N LYS A 25 12.57 -4.17 8.81
CA LYS A 25 12.10 -5.33 9.58
C LYS A 25 11.77 -4.95 11.02
N GLU A 26 12.59 -4.10 11.66
CA GLU A 26 12.30 -3.56 12.98
C GLU A 26 10.99 -2.77 12.99
N PHE A 27 10.80 -1.86 12.03
CA PHE A 27 9.54 -1.12 11.87
C PHE A 27 8.35 -2.08 11.72
N TYR A 28 8.49 -3.12 10.89
CA TYR A 28 7.44 -4.11 10.69
C TYR A 28 7.09 -4.88 11.97
N PHE A 29 8.07 -5.21 12.82
CA PHE A 29 7.78 -5.89 14.09
C PHE A 29 6.94 -5.04 15.04
N LEU A 30 7.06 -3.71 14.98
CA LEU A 30 6.31 -2.78 15.83
C LEU A 30 4.93 -2.47 15.28
N GLU A 31 4.83 -2.26 13.96
CA GLU A 31 3.62 -1.72 13.31
C GLU A 31 2.82 -2.77 12.54
N HIS A 32 3.38 -3.97 12.36
CA HIS A 32 2.82 -5.07 11.56
C HIS A 32 2.49 -4.69 10.10
N HIS A 33 3.09 -3.60 9.60
CA HIS A 33 2.96 -3.15 8.21
C HIS A 33 4.16 -2.31 7.78
N LEU A 34 4.34 -2.15 6.46
CA LEU A 34 5.32 -1.22 5.88
C LEU A 34 4.67 0.02 5.24
N LYS A 35 3.54 0.50 5.79
CA LYS A 35 2.90 1.78 5.39
C LYS A 35 3.65 2.99 5.96
N ILE A 36 4.95 3.08 5.66
CA ILE A 36 5.85 4.12 6.19
C ILE A 36 5.64 5.44 5.41
N PRO A 37 5.34 6.57 6.08
CA PRO A 37 5.31 7.89 5.44
C PRO A 37 6.65 8.25 4.80
N VAL A 38 6.64 8.92 3.64
CA VAL A 38 7.87 9.23 2.87
C VAL A 38 8.88 10.06 3.67
N ASN A 39 8.41 10.93 4.55
CA ASN A 39 9.22 11.80 5.42
C ASN A 39 9.64 11.15 6.75
N TYR A 40 9.23 9.90 7.01
CA TYR A 40 9.59 9.19 8.25
C TYR A 40 11.11 9.02 8.37
N LYS A 41 11.60 9.24 9.59
CA LYS A 41 12.99 9.05 9.99
C LYS A 41 13.05 8.10 11.18
N THR A 42 14.03 7.19 11.21
CA THR A 42 14.33 6.41 12.41
C THR A 42 14.89 7.33 13.51
N ARG A 43 15.04 6.79 14.73
CA ARG A 43 15.59 7.52 15.87
C ARG A 43 17.02 8.02 15.60
N GLU A 44 17.77 7.26 14.81
CA GLU A 44 19.15 7.52 14.38
C GLU A 44 19.21 8.47 13.17
N GLY A 45 18.06 8.94 12.67
CA GLY A 45 17.96 9.92 11.59
C GLY A 45 17.93 9.33 10.18
N PHE A 46 17.85 8.00 10.02
CA PHE A 46 17.79 7.36 8.71
C PHE A 46 16.43 7.58 8.04
N LEU A 47 16.44 8.03 6.77
CA LEU A 47 15.25 8.31 5.96
C LEU A 47 14.54 7.03 5.46
N LEU A 48 14.10 6.17 6.37
CA LEU A 48 13.50 4.86 6.06
C LEU A 48 12.28 4.98 5.13
N GLY A 49 11.46 6.02 5.30
CA GLY A 49 10.33 6.30 4.41
C GLY A 49 10.74 6.46 2.94
N ARG A 50 11.79 7.24 2.68
CA ARG A 50 12.32 7.42 1.33
C ARG A 50 12.96 6.14 0.79
N TRP A 51 13.64 5.38 1.64
CA TRP A 51 14.25 4.12 1.22
C TRP A 51 13.21 3.11 0.76
N ILE A 52 12.11 2.95 1.52
CA ILE A 52 10.97 2.09 1.14
C ILE A 52 10.35 2.55 -0.18
N GLU A 53 10.15 3.85 -0.38
CA GLU A 53 9.56 4.38 -1.62
C GLU A 53 10.46 4.17 -2.84
N ARG A 54 11.78 4.19 -2.65
CA ARG A 54 12.73 3.83 -3.69
C ARG A 54 12.62 2.35 -4.09
N GLN A 55 12.36 1.45 -3.12
CA GLN A 55 12.10 0.04 -3.43
C GLN A 55 10.81 -0.12 -4.25
N ARG A 56 9.72 0.58 -3.87
CA ARG A 56 8.46 0.60 -4.64
C ARG A 56 8.66 1.10 -6.06
N SER A 57 9.38 2.20 -6.23
CA SER A 57 9.66 2.77 -7.55
C SER A 57 10.41 1.78 -8.44
N ALA A 58 11.45 1.14 -7.92
CA ALA A 58 12.21 0.14 -8.69
C ALA A 58 11.41 -1.10 -9.06
N TYR A 59 10.51 -1.55 -8.19
CA TYR A 59 9.60 -2.67 -8.48
C TYR A 59 8.69 -2.36 -9.68
N HIS A 60 8.19 -1.13 -9.77
CA HIS A 60 7.40 -0.65 -10.91
C HIS A 60 8.26 -0.17 -12.08
N GLN A 61 9.55 -0.49 -12.09
CA GLN A 61 10.51 -0.12 -13.13
C GLN A 61 10.61 1.41 -13.35
N LYS A 62 10.32 2.19 -12.31
CA LYS A 62 10.43 3.66 -12.32
C LYS A 62 11.79 4.09 -11.77
N GLY A 63 12.47 4.95 -12.52
CA GLY A 63 13.78 5.48 -12.14
C GLY A 63 14.94 4.54 -12.45
N VAL A 64 16.12 4.89 -11.93
CA VAL A 64 17.40 4.26 -12.31
C VAL A 64 17.73 3.03 -11.46
N TYR A 65 17.27 3.01 -10.20
CA TYR A 65 17.51 1.89 -9.30
C TYR A 65 16.74 0.65 -9.76
N LYS A 66 17.41 -0.50 -9.79
CA LYS A 66 16.81 -1.81 -10.10
C LYS A 66 16.84 -2.67 -8.85
N ILE A 67 15.71 -3.31 -8.57
CA ILE A 67 15.55 -4.23 -7.46
C ILE A 67 15.59 -5.66 -8.00
N ASP A 68 16.39 -6.51 -7.35
CA ASP A 68 16.53 -7.92 -7.73
C ASP A 68 15.52 -8.83 -7.00
N ALA A 69 15.43 -10.07 -7.45
CA ALA A 69 14.49 -11.06 -6.92
C ALA A 69 14.69 -11.37 -5.43
N ARG A 70 15.94 -11.39 -4.93
CA ARG A 70 16.23 -11.62 -3.51
C ARG A 70 15.65 -10.49 -2.66
N LYS A 71 15.84 -9.24 -3.07
CA LYS A 71 15.33 -8.07 -2.37
C LYS A 71 13.80 -8.02 -2.36
N ILE A 72 13.17 -8.37 -3.48
CA ILE A 72 11.71 -8.50 -3.56
C ILE A 72 11.22 -9.56 -2.59
N TYR A 73 11.84 -10.75 -2.61
CA TYR A 73 11.48 -11.85 -1.72
C TYR A 73 11.55 -11.45 -0.25
N LEU A 74 12.68 -10.87 0.19
CA LEU A 74 12.89 -10.45 1.57
C LEU A 74 11.87 -9.40 2.01
N LEU A 75 11.60 -8.39 1.18
CA LEU A 75 10.62 -7.36 1.50
C LEU A 75 9.19 -7.94 1.58
N ASN A 76 8.85 -8.92 0.75
CA ASN A 76 7.56 -9.63 0.84
C ASN A 76 7.39 -10.34 2.20
N GLN A 77 8.47 -10.91 2.75
CA GLN A 77 8.42 -11.61 4.05
C GLN A 77 8.05 -10.68 5.21
N ILE A 78 8.28 -9.37 5.07
CA ILE A 78 7.95 -8.36 6.08
C ILE A 78 6.78 -7.48 5.65
N GLY A 79 5.86 -8.03 4.85
CA GLY A 79 4.60 -7.37 4.51
C GLY A 79 4.74 -6.16 3.59
N MET A 80 5.77 -6.14 2.72
CA MET A 80 5.92 -5.06 1.75
C MET A 80 4.73 -4.98 0.80
N MET A 81 4.07 -3.82 0.83
CA MET A 81 3.12 -3.44 -0.21
C MET A 81 3.84 -2.58 -1.24
N TRP A 82 4.04 -3.15 -2.41
CA TRP A 82 4.69 -2.48 -3.56
C TRP A 82 3.86 -1.34 -4.12
N THR A 83 2.56 -1.31 -3.85
CA THR A 83 1.68 -0.22 -4.28
C THR A 83 0.89 0.29 -3.08
N LEU A 84 1.10 1.56 -2.72
CA LEU A 84 0.33 2.22 -1.67
C LEU A 84 -0.90 2.93 -2.23
N GLY A 85 -2.03 2.74 -1.58
CA GLY A 85 -3.30 3.34 -1.94
C GLY A 85 -3.90 2.84 -3.26
N VAL A 86 -5.02 3.45 -3.65
CA VAL A 86 -5.85 3.09 -4.81
C VAL A 86 -5.18 3.41 -6.16
N ARG A 87 -3.89 3.80 -6.16
CA ARG A 87 -3.15 4.17 -7.38
C ARG A 87 -2.66 2.95 -8.17
N ARG A 88 -3.43 1.86 -8.19
CA ARG A 88 -3.36 0.91 -9.30
C ARG A 88 -4.35 1.37 -10.36
N THR A 89 -4.02 1.12 -11.63
CA THR A 89 -5.00 1.33 -12.70
C THR A 89 -6.26 0.54 -12.38
N TRP A 90 -7.42 1.05 -12.81
CA TRP A 90 -8.68 0.39 -12.53
C TRP A 90 -8.67 -1.05 -13.06
N GLU A 91 -8.05 -1.26 -14.23
CA GLU A 91 -7.90 -2.54 -14.91
C GLU A 91 -7.11 -3.53 -14.06
N THR A 92 -6.06 -3.08 -13.38
CA THR A 92 -5.28 -3.95 -12.50
C THR A 92 -6.12 -4.39 -11.30
N GLY A 93 -6.80 -3.46 -10.64
CA GLY A 93 -7.68 -3.79 -9.52
C GLY A 93 -8.82 -4.73 -9.94
N TYR A 94 -9.41 -4.50 -11.11
CA TYR A 94 -10.43 -5.36 -11.67
C TYR A 94 -9.92 -6.79 -11.92
N LYS A 95 -8.73 -6.96 -12.52
CA LYS A 95 -8.12 -8.29 -12.71
C LYS A 95 -7.95 -9.07 -11.38
N TYR A 96 -7.57 -8.39 -10.30
CA TYR A 96 -7.49 -9.04 -8.98
C TYR A 96 -8.89 -9.38 -8.41
N CYS A 97 -9.90 -8.54 -8.64
CA CYS A 97 -11.28 -8.87 -8.28
C CYS A 97 -11.81 -10.07 -9.06
N GLU A 98 -11.56 -10.13 -10.37
CA GLU A 98 -11.96 -11.25 -11.23
C GLU A 98 -11.27 -12.54 -10.79
N ALA A 99 -9.96 -12.50 -10.53
CA ALA A 99 -9.23 -13.65 -10.00
C ALA A 99 -9.76 -14.11 -8.63
N TYR A 100 -10.10 -13.18 -7.73
CA TYR A 100 -10.71 -13.51 -6.44
C TYR A 100 -12.10 -14.14 -6.63
N TYR A 101 -12.92 -13.59 -7.52
CA TYR A 101 -14.24 -14.13 -7.83
C TYR A 101 -14.17 -15.55 -8.39
N LEU A 102 -13.22 -15.83 -9.29
CA LEU A 102 -13.00 -17.18 -9.83
C LEU A 102 -12.57 -18.18 -8.74
N GLU A 103 -11.88 -17.72 -7.70
CA GLU A 103 -11.38 -18.56 -6.60
C GLU A 103 -12.43 -18.81 -5.50
N PHE A 104 -13.25 -17.80 -5.17
CA PHE A 104 -14.17 -17.83 -4.01
C PHE A 104 -15.66 -17.72 -4.38
N GLY A 105 -15.99 -17.49 -5.65
CA GLY A 105 -17.36 -17.36 -6.16
C GLY A 105 -18.09 -16.06 -5.79
N ASN A 106 -17.42 -15.13 -5.10
CA ASN A 106 -17.98 -13.84 -4.70
C ASN A 106 -16.88 -12.78 -4.49
N ILE A 107 -17.28 -11.52 -4.35
CA ILE A 107 -16.37 -10.40 -4.02
C ILE A 107 -16.77 -9.67 -2.73
N ASP A 108 -17.32 -10.41 -1.76
CA ASP A 108 -17.63 -9.92 -0.41
C ASP A 108 -16.35 -9.79 0.42
N ILE A 109 -15.47 -8.89 -0.03
CA ILE A 109 -14.10 -8.74 0.46
C ILE A 109 -14.08 -7.75 1.64
N PRO A 110 -13.54 -8.15 2.82
CA PRO A 110 -13.34 -7.25 3.95
C PRO A 110 -12.42 -6.08 3.60
N LYS A 111 -12.66 -4.91 4.19
CA LYS A 111 -11.88 -3.67 3.96
C LYS A 111 -10.36 -3.88 3.97
N ASN A 112 -9.86 -4.63 4.94
CA ASN A 112 -8.43 -4.78 5.19
C ASN A 112 -7.82 -6.00 4.48
N LEU A 113 -8.60 -6.74 3.68
CA LEU A 113 -8.09 -7.93 2.99
C LEU A 113 -7.06 -7.53 1.92
N ILE A 114 -5.91 -8.17 1.99
CA ILE A 114 -4.87 -8.14 0.97
C ILE A 114 -4.93 -9.47 0.22
N TYR A 115 -5.26 -9.43 -1.07
CA TYR A 115 -5.26 -10.59 -1.94
C TYR A 115 -4.07 -10.52 -2.89
N LYS A 116 -3.16 -11.52 -2.85
CA LYS A 116 -1.95 -11.58 -3.70
C LYS A 116 -1.18 -10.24 -3.73
N GLN A 117 -0.92 -9.66 -2.54
CA GLN A 117 -0.23 -8.37 -2.35
C GLN A 117 -0.97 -7.14 -2.91
N MET A 118 -2.26 -7.28 -3.24
CA MET A 118 -3.15 -6.19 -3.63
C MET A 118 -4.11 -5.90 -2.46
N PRO A 119 -4.18 -4.66 -1.92
CA PRO A 119 -5.17 -4.26 -0.92
C PRO A 119 -6.56 -4.15 -1.57
N LEU A 120 -7.14 -5.31 -1.92
CA LEU A 120 -8.33 -5.43 -2.74
C LEU A 120 -9.58 -4.91 -2.02
N GLY A 121 -9.64 -5.06 -0.69
CA GLY A 121 -10.68 -4.48 0.14
C GLY A 121 -10.70 -2.96 0.11
N GLU A 122 -9.54 -2.31 0.26
CA GLU A 122 -9.42 -0.85 0.16
C GLU A 122 -9.78 -0.37 -1.26
N TRP A 123 -9.38 -1.11 -2.29
CA TRP A 123 -9.72 -0.80 -3.68
C TRP A 123 -11.23 -0.84 -3.94
N LEU A 124 -11.93 -1.89 -3.48
CA LEU A 124 -13.39 -2.00 -3.61
C LEU A 124 -14.12 -0.91 -2.82
N LEU A 125 -13.64 -0.54 -1.63
CA LEU A 125 -14.18 0.60 -0.89
C LEU A 125 -14.08 1.91 -1.66
N TYR A 126 -12.97 2.13 -2.35
CA TYR A 126 -12.82 3.30 -3.20
C TYR A 126 -13.77 3.27 -4.39
N GLN A 127 -13.98 2.11 -5.04
CA GLN A 127 -14.97 1.99 -6.11
C GLN A 127 -16.37 2.35 -5.61
N ARG A 128 -16.78 1.85 -4.44
CA ARG A 128 -18.06 2.19 -3.79
C ARG A 128 -18.16 3.68 -3.44
N LYS A 129 -17.06 4.31 -3.00
CA LYS A 129 -16.99 5.77 -2.79
C LYS A 129 -17.19 6.52 -4.11
N CYS A 130 -16.52 6.12 -5.19
CA CYS A 130 -16.68 6.73 -6.51
C CYS A 130 -18.09 6.56 -7.06
N TYR A 131 -18.71 5.38 -6.88
CA TYR A 131 -20.10 5.12 -7.21
C TYR A 131 -21.05 6.08 -6.50
N ARG A 132 -20.94 6.20 -5.17
CA ARG A 132 -21.77 7.13 -4.38
C ARG A 132 -21.61 8.60 -4.79
N LEU A 133 -20.44 8.97 -5.32
CA LEU A 133 -20.16 10.33 -5.77
C LEU A 133 -20.43 10.54 -7.27
N ASN A 134 -21.00 9.56 -7.98
CA ASN A 134 -21.20 9.57 -9.43
C ASN A 134 -19.90 9.83 -10.23
N LYS A 135 -18.76 9.34 -9.72
CA LYS A 135 -17.42 9.51 -10.31
C LYS A 135 -16.86 8.24 -10.97
N ILE A 136 -17.68 7.21 -11.10
CA ILE A 136 -17.33 5.95 -11.77
C ILE A 136 -18.03 5.92 -13.13
N SER A 137 -17.34 5.46 -14.17
CA SER A 137 -17.95 5.35 -15.49
C SER A 137 -18.90 4.15 -15.56
N LYS A 138 -19.92 4.24 -16.44
CA LYS A 138 -20.92 3.17 -16.63
C LYS A 138 -20.29 1.80 -16.89
N TRP A 139 -19.31 1.74 -17.80
CA TRP A 139 -18.57 0.50 -18.10
C TRP A 139 -17.89 -0.12 -16.87
N LYS A 140 -17.37 0.70 -15.96
CA LYS A 140 -16.74 0.20 -14.71
C LYS A 140 -17.79 -0.34 -13.74
N CYS A 141 -18.99 0.25 -13.71
CA CYS A 141 -20.10 -0.27 -12.92
C CYS A 141 -20.53 -1.64 -13.42
N GLU A 142 -20.87 -1.74 -14.71
CA GLU A 142 -21.35 -2.98 -15.34
C GLU A 142 -20.36 -4.13 -15.11
N LYS A 143 -19.07 -3.87 -15.27
CA LYS A 143 -18.02 -4.86 -15.03
C LYS A 143 -17.99 -5.39 -13.59
N LEU A 144 -18.18 -4.53 -12.59
CA LEU A 144 -18.19 -4.93 -11.18
C LEU A 144 -19.52 -5.54 -10.76
N GLU A 145 -20.62 -5.11 -11.36
CA GLU A 145 -21.97 -5.70 -11.18
C GLU A 145 -22.01 -7.13 -11.70
N ASN A 146 -21.34 -7.41 -12.83
CA ASN A 146 -21.18 -8.79 -13.33
C ASN A 146 -20.42 -9.71 -12.36
N LEU A 147 -19.63 -9.15 -11.44
CA LEU A 147 -18.96 -9.91 -10.37
C LEU A 147 -19.79 -9.96 -9.07
N GLY A 148 -21.00 -9.39 -9.07
CA GLY A 148 -21.90 -9.37 -7.92
C GLY A 148 -21.56 -8.30 -6.87
N ILE A 149 -20.98 -7.16 -7.27
CA ILE A 149 -20.63 -6.12 -6.30
C ILE A 149 -21.87 -5.58 -5.57
N LYS A 150 -21.81 -5.57 -4.24
CA LYS A 150 -22.76 -4.83 -3.41
C LYS A 150 -22.27 -3.40 -3.24
N TRP A 151 -22.92 -2.45 -3.91
CA TRP A 151 -22.55 -1.02 -3.83
C TRP A 151 -22.80 -0.42 -2.44
N GLN A 152 -23.84 -0.88 -1.74
CA GLN A 152 -24.17 -0.47 -0.38
C GLN A 152 -23.71 -1.53 0.63
N ILE A 153 -22.80 -1.17 1.53
CA ILE A 153 -22.30 -2.07 2.61
C ILE A 153 -23.09 -1.90 3.91
N ARG A 154 -23.89 -0.82 4.01
CA ARG A 154 -24.81 -0.59 5.12
C ARG A 154 -26.21 -0.38 4.55
N TYR A 155 -27.15 -1.25 4.93
CA TYR A 155 -28.54 -0.81 5.00
C TYR A 155 -28.56 0.38 5.96
N ARG A 156 -29.15 1.52 5.55
CA ARG A 156 -29.63 2.46 6.57
C ARG A 156 -30.54 1.63 7.48
N ARG A 157 -30.38 1.72 8.80
CA ARG A 157 -31.50 1.47 9.70
C ARG A 157 -32.56 2.51 9.33
N HIS A 158 -33.43 2.19 8.37
CA HIS A 158 -34.80 2.65 8.48
C HIS A 158 -35.43 1.77 9.57
N GLU A 159 -36.31 2.37 10.37
CA GLU A 159 -36.93 1.82 11.58
C GLU A 159 -36.18 2.07 12.90
N ARG A 160 -36.48 3.22 13.49
CA ARG A 160 -37.35 3.17 14.66
C ARG A 160 -38.61 3.98 14.36
N GLU A 161 -39.70 3.25 14.17
CA GLU A 161 -41.06 3.77 14.34
C GLU A 161 -41.20 4.34 15.75
N LYS A 162 -41.65 5.59 15.83
CA LYS A 162 -42.83 6.06 16.58
C LYS A 162 -42.92 7.58 16.49
#